data_AF-A0A929UR22-F1
#
_entry.id   AF-A0A929UR22-F1
#
_cell.length_a   1.000
_cell.length_b   1.000
_cell.length_c   1.000
_cell.angle_alpha   90.00
_cell.angle_beta   90.00
_cell.angle_gamma   90.00
#
_symmetry.space_group_name_H-M   'P 1'
#
loop_
_entity.id
_entity.type
_entity.pdbx_description
1 polymer ?
#
loop_
_entity_poly.entity_id
_entity_poly.type
_entity_poly.pdbx_seq_one_letter_code
_entity_poly.pdbx_strand_id
1 'polypeptide(L)' 'MEAVKDYDVHIDSKKRITLRGAKYQYYNVREYENGCIMLEPRELTTPRTISARTLKDMDQA' A
#
# COMPACT_ATOMS: atom_id res chain seq x y z
N MET A 1 18.96 3.05 -10.10
CA MET A 1 17.88 2.05 -10.16
C MET A 1 17.62 1.81 -11.63
N GLU A 2 17.84 0.59 -12.12
CA GLU A 2 17.47 0.23 -13.49
C GLU A 2 16.05 -0.32 -13.50
N ALA A 3 15.26 0.08 -14.50
CA ALA A 3 13.92 -0.44 -14.69
C ALA A 3 14.00 -1.87 -15.24
N VAL A 4 13.52 -2.85 -14.46
CA VAL A 4 13.44 -4.26 -14.90
C VAL A 4 12.36 -4.44 -15.98
N LYS A 5 11.34 -3.59 -15.98
CA LYS A 5 10.28 -3.54 -16.99
C LYS A 5 9.93 -2.09 -17.27
N ASP A 6 9.88 -1.74 -18.55
CA ASP A 6 9.48 -0.43 -19.04
C ASP A 6 8.33 -0.62 -20.03
N TYR A 7 7.21 0.06 -19.79
CA TYR A 7 6.00 -0.06 -20.60
C TYR A 7 5.05 1.11 -20.36
N ASP A 8 4.36 1.49 -21.43
CA ASP A 8 3.29 2.49 -21.37
C ASP A 8 1.96 1.88 -20.94
N VAL A 9 1.20 2.66 -20.16
CA VAL A 9 -0.19 2.35 -19.79
C VAL A 9 -1.06 3.57 -19.96
N HIS A 10 -2.30 3.37 -20.40
CA HIS A 10 -3.29 4.41 -20.37
C HIS A 10 -4.09 4.35 -19.07
N ILE A 11 -4.59 5.51 -18.64
CA ILE A 11 -5.52 5.61 -17.53
C ILE A 11 -6.93 5.20 -17.99
N ASP A 12 -7.65 4.45 -17.16
CA ASP A 12 -9.05 4.10 -17.44
C ASP A 12 -10.03 5.23 -17.04
N SER A 13 -11.31 5.04 -17.34
CA SER A 13 -12.37 6.02 -17.02
C SER A 13 -12.53 6.31 -15.51
N LYS A 14 -12.00 5.44 -14.64
CA LYS A 14 -12.04 5.56 -13.18
C LYS A 14 -10.72 6.08 -12.61
N LYS A 15 -9.82 6.62 -13.45
CA LYS A 15 -8.51 7.15 -13.05
C LYS A 15 -7.56 6.08 -12.49
N ARG A 16 -7.67 4.84 -12.95
CA ARG A 16 -6.80 3.72 -12.53
C ARG A 16 -5.78 3.39 -13.62
N ILE A 17 -4.61 2.92 -13.20
CA ILE A 17 -3.60 2.28 -14.06
C ILE A 17 -3.48 0.81 -13.69
N THR A 18 -3.20 -0.05 -14.68
CA THR A 18 -3.01 -1.49 -14.45
C THR A 18 -1.54 -1.81 -14.35
N LEU A 19 -1.08 -2.24 -13.17
CA LEU A 19 0.32 -2.61 -12.92
C LEU A 19 0.56 -4.07 -13.37
N ARG A 20 1.31 -4.25 -14.47
CA ARG A 20 1.51 -5.56 -15.11
C ARG A 20 2.39 -6.46 -14.24
N GLY A 21 1.85 -7.60 -13.80
CA GLY A 21 2.59 -8.56 -12.96
C GLY A 21 2.73 -8.15 -11.50
N ALA A 22 1.77 -7.40 -10.97
CA ALA A 22 1.69 -7.06 -9.56
C ALA A 22 1.78 -8.33 -8.68
N LYS A 23 2.80 -8.40 -7.81
CA LYS A 23 3.03 -9.53 -6.88
C LYS A 23 2.23 -9.42 -5.59
N TYR A 24 1.87 -8.20 -5.21
CA TYR A 24 1.15 -7.89 -3.98
C TYR A 24 -0.23 -7.32 -4.31
N GLN A 25 -1.15 -7.47 -3.36
CA GLN A 25 -2.52 -6.95 -3.49
C GLN A 25 -2.64 -5.49 -3.03
N TYR A 26 -1.82 -5.06 -2.07
CA TYR A 26 -1.89 -3.74 -1.48
C TYR A 26 -0.56 -3.01 -1.64
N TYR A 27 -0.64 -1.72 -1.90
CA TYR A 27 0.50 -0.84 -2.03
C TYR A 27 0.26 0.44 -1.23
N ASN A 28 1.29 0.94 -0.56
CA ASN A 28 1.33 2.32 -0.15
C ASN A 28 1.72 3.17 -1.35
N VAL A 29 0.98 4.24 -1.60
CA VAL A 29 1.21 5.16 -2.72
C VAL A 29 1.72 6.47 -2.15
N ARG A 30 2.84 6.95 -2.67
CA ARG A 30 3.38 8.29 -2.40
C ARG A 30 3.54 9.03 -3.71
N GLU A 31 2.95 10.22 -3.80
CA GLU A 31 3.11 11.14 -4.92
C GLU A 31 4.06 12.27 -4.50
N TYR A 32 5.01 12.58 -5.36
CA TYR A 32 6.00 13.62 -5.14
C TYR A 32 5.68 14.84 -6.00
N GLU A 33 6.19 16.01 -5.61
CA GLU A 33 5.92 17.28 -6.31
C GLU A 33 6.35 17.28 -7.78
N ASN A 34 7.33 16.46 -8.14
CA ASN A 34 7.79 16.28 -9.52
C ASN A 34 6.88 15.35 -10.36
N GLY A 35 5.76 14.89 -9.82
CA GLY A 35 4.82 13.98 -10.47
C GLY A 35 5.23 12.51 -10.46
N CYS A 36 6.34 12.17 -9.80
CA CYS A 36 6.69 10.75 -9.60
C CYS A 36 5.74 10.12 -8.59
N ILE A 37 5.29 8.90 -8.89
CA ILE A 37 4.51 8.07 -7.98
C ILE A 37 5.33 6.85 -7.59
N MET A 38 5.54 6.65 -6.29
CA MET A 38 6.20 5.46 -5.74
C MET A 38 5.17 4.54 -5.09
N LEU A 39 5.21 3.27 -5.50
CA LEU A 39 4.37 2.21 -4.96
C LEU A 39 5.23 1.25 -4.14
N GLU A 40 4.94 1.14 -2.84
CA GLU A 40 5.60 0.20 -1.94
C GLU A 40 4.64 -0.92 -1.55
N PRO A 41 5.00 -2.21 -1.74
CA PRO A 41 4.20 -3.32 -1.28
C PRO A 41 3.81 -3.20 0.20
N ARG A 42 2.54 -3.49 0.50
CA ARG A 42 2.06 -3.67 1.87
C ARG A 42 1.38 -5.01 2.02
N GLU A 43 1.63 -5.63 3.17
CA GLU A 43 0.85 -6.76 3.65
C GLU A 43 -0.24 -6.24 4.57
N LEU A 44 -1.46 -6.74 4.39
CA LEU A 44 -2.52 -6.57 5.37
C LEU A 44 -2.21 -7.50 6.54
N THR A 45 -1.39 -7.04 7.47
CA THR A 45 -1.24 -7.71 8.75
C THR A 45 -2.44 -7.37 9.60
N THR A 46 -3.06 -8.37 10.25
CA THR A 46 -3.99 -8.09 11.34
C THR A 46 -3.28 -7.19 12.35
N PRO A 47 -3.91 -6.08 12.78
CA PRO A 47 -3.35 -5.26 13.84
C PRO A 47 -2.97 -6.18 15.00
N ARG A 48 -1.82 -5.93 15.63
CA ARG A 48 -1.48 -6.62 16.88
C ARG A 48 -2.64 -6.35 17.84
N THR A 49 -3.49 -7.34 18.04
CA THR A 49 -4.55 -7.27 19.03
C THR A 49 -3.86 -7.05 20.37
N ILE A 50 -4.23 -5.96 21.04
CA ILE A 50 -3.82 -5.73 22.42
C ILE A 50 -4.24 -6.94 23.24
N SER A 51 -3.37 -7.40 24.13
CA SER A 51 -3.71 -8.55 24.96
C SER A 51 -5.00 -8.27 25.74
N ALA A 52 -5.82 -9.29 25.98
CA ALA A 52 -7.04 -9.13 26.77
C ALA A 52 -6.77 -8.50 28.15
N ARG A 53 -5.55 -8.66 28.67
CA ARG A 53 -5.09 -8.02 29.91
C ARG A 53 -4.91 -6.51 29.73
N THR A 54 -4.19 -6.09 28.69
CA THR A 54 -4.00 -4.67 28.37
C THR A 54 -5.31 -3.96 28.07
N LEU A 55 -6.27 -4.64 27.42
CA LEU A 55 -7.60 -4.10 27.18
C LEU A 55 -8.37 -3.88 28.49
N LYS A 56 -8.34 -4.85 29.42
CA LYS A 56 -8.95 -4.71 30.75
C LYS A 56 -8.33 -3.59 31.57
N ASP A 57 -7.01 -3.40 31.50
CA ASP A 57 -6.32 -2.34 32.23
C ASP A 57 -6.71 -0.94 31.70
N MET A 58 -7.03 -0.82 30.40
CA MET A 58 -7.55 0.43 29.80
C MET A 58 -9.01 0.71 30.18
N ASP A 59 -9.86 -0.32 30.30
CA ASP A 59 -11.26 -0.18 30.69
C ASP A 59 -11.44 0.21 32.19
N GLN A 60 -10.37 0.13 32.99
CA GLN A 60 -10.37 0.45 34.42
C GLN A 60 -9.82 1.85 34.76
N ALA A 61 -9.45 2.67 33.76
CA ALA A 61 -8.96 4.04 33.93
C ALA A 61 -10.09 5.07 33.78
#